data_AF-A0AAF0Q0G3-F1
#
_entry.id   AF-A0AAF0Q0G3-F1
#
_cell.length_a   1.000
_cell.length_b   1.000
_cell.length_c   1.000
_cell.angle_alpha   90.00
_cell.angle_beta   90.00
_cell.angle_gamma   90.00
#
_symmetry.space_group_name_H-M   'P 1'
#
loop_
_entity.id
_entity.type
_entity.pdbx_description
1 polymer ?
#
loop_
_entity_poly.entity_id
_entity_poly.type
_entity_poly.pdbx_seq_one_letter_code
_entity_poly.pdbx_strand_id
1 'polypeptide(L)'
;MEFLLNIQQEIMIFTGFYLDSDSYSLPQKLCSSSSLVKLNCKDCRIPEDRILNWTSLKSLTLSSMLLSEEHIEQITSNCRHLESLKLCGFCGFHCLYLTSPKCKSLELIDHIHHVYYIRCDCYFEIVAPYVQYLKISGDFNGVEIRLGDLSSLIHVDLTYRRLDDIIDKSIVKDHFTRVACANALIISSLHIEWSPFIEDDTTELTELMKCLLEHAKNLEKLIIIREDSDYSESIDSLLALPRVSNCTVVVSLESVAGVEC
;
A
#
# COMPACT_ATOMS: atom_id res chain seq x y z
N MET A 1 12.42 39.75 7.08
CA MET A 1 11.20 38.92 7.03
C MET A 1 11.29 37.93 8.18
N GLU A 2 10.43 38.11 9.17
CA GLU A 2 10.44 37.38 10.43
C GLU A 2 10.08 35.91 10.24
N PHE A 3 10.93 35.05 10.79
CA PHE A 3 10.68 33.63 10.98
C PHE A 3 9.67 33.46 12.12
N LEU A 4 8.40 33.25 11.79
CA LEU A 4 7.44 32.66 12.73
C LEU A 4 7.39 31.15 12.49
N LEU A 5 8.32 30.46 13.16
CA LEU A 5 8.21 29.04 13.50
C LEU A 5 7.06 28.89 14.51
N ASN A 6 5.85 28.67 14.01
CA ASN A 6 4.76 28.17 14.84
C ASN A 6 4.82 26.64 14.84
N ILE A 7 5.59 26.07 15.76
CA ILE A 7 5.63 24.62 16.00
C ILE A 7 4.42 24.27 16.87
N GLN A 8 3.25 24.23 16.24
CA GLN A 8 2.07 23.51 16.71
C GLN A 8 1.30 23.08 15.45
N GLN A 9 1.33 21.78 15.16
CA GLN A 9 0.45 21.13 14.17
C GLN A 9 0.59 21.64 12.71
N GLU A 10 0.03 20.83 11.80
CA GLU A 10 -0.25 21.14 10.38
C GLU A 10 0.91 21.06 9.36
N ILE A 11 0.96 19.88 8.72
CA ILE A 11 0.97 19.66 7.26
C ILE A 11 1.74 20.71 6.43
N MET A 12 2.92 20.32 5.92
CA MET A 12 3.66 21.10 4.92
C MET A 12 3.46 20.45 3.55
N ILE A 13 2.53 21.00 2.76
CA ILE A 13 2.27 20.59 1.37
C ILE A 13 3.17 21.44 0.47
N PHE A 14 4.15 20.84 -0.22
CA PHE A 14 4.65 21.41 -1.47
C PHE A 14 3.89 20.76 -2.61
N THR A 15 3.73 21.47 -3.73
CA THR A 15 3.19 20.94 -4.99
C THR A 15 4.13 21.30 -6.12
N GLY A 16 4.58 20.30 -6.89
CA GLY A 16 5.49 20.49 -8.01
C GLY A 16 5.73 19.20 -8.79
N PHE A 17 4.81 18.85 -9.70
CA PHE A 17 5.08 17.82 -10.71
C PHE A 17 5.78 18.48 -11.89
N TYR A 18 7.11 18.46 -11.94
CA TYR A 18 7.90 18.41 -13.18
C TYR A 18 9.33 18.03 -12.80
N LEU A 19 9.93 17.10 -13.56
CA LEU A 19 11.33 16.70 -13.50
C LEU A 19 12.24 17.84 -13.97
N ASP A 20 12.26 18.92 -13.21
CA ASP A 20 13.25 19.96 -13.37
C ASP A 20 13.97 20.20 -12.04
N SER A 21 15.16 20.76 -12.15
CA SER A 21 16.10 21.08 -11.07
C SER A 21 15.57 21.97 -9.93
N ASP A 22 14.27 22.30 -9.95
CA ASP A 22 13.57 23.22 -9.06
C ASP A 22 12.68 22.54 -7.99
N SER A 23 12.69 21.20 -7.88
CA SER A 23 11.95 20.53 -6.79
C SER A 23 12.42 21.04 -5.42
N TYR A 24 11.46 21.40 -4.55
CA TYR A 24 11.80 21.93 -3.23
C TYR A 24 12.59 20.90 -2.43
N SER A 25 13.82 21.23 -2.08
CA SER A 25 14.67 20.37 -1.26
C SER A 25 14.35 20.55 0.22
N LEU A 26 14.15 19.43 0.92
CA LEU A 26 13.84 19.46 2.35
C LEU A 26 14.97 20.19 3.14
N PRO A 27 14.65 21.21 3.95
CA PRO A 27 15.63 21.95 4.72
C PRO A 27 16.47 21.05 5.62
N GLN A 28 17.77 21.33 5.73
CA GLN A 28 18.68 20.59 6.61
C GLN A 28 18.17 20.51 8.06
N LYS A 29 17.56 21.59 8.56
CA LYS A 29 16.98 21.62 9.92
C LYS A 29 15.92 20.53 10.11
N LEU A 30 15.12 20.22 9.08
CA LEU A 30 14.12 19.16 9.14
C LEU A 30 14.76 17.78 9.01
N CYS A 31 15.70 17.59 8.08
CA CYS A 31 16.43 16.32 7.93
C CYS A 31 17.16 15.92 9.23
N SER A 32 17.80 16.88 9.90
CA SER A 32 18.61 16.62 11.09
C SER A 32 17.85 16.73 12.42
N SER A 33 16.54 16.97 12.40
CA SER A 33 15.75 17.15 13.63
C SER A 33 15.43 15.81 14.31
N SER A 34 15.96 15.63 15.51
CA SER A 34 15.68 14.49 16.38
C SER A 34 14.41 14.61 17.20
N SER A 35 13.78 15.79 17.23
CA SER A 35 12.57 16.06 18.02
C SER A 35 11.27 15.93 17.23
N LEU A 36 11.34 15.72 15.91
CA LEU A 36 10.16 15.51 15.08
C LEU A 36 9.42 14.25 15.51
N VAL A 37 8.13 14.39 15.79
CA VAL A 37 7.25 13.27 16.17
C VAL A 37 6.37 12.84 15.00
N LYS A 38 5.94 13.79 14.18
CA LYS A 38 5.18 13.54 12.95
C LYS A 38 5.76 14.40 11.83
N LEU A 39 5.84 13.83 10.63
CA LEU A 39 6.32 14.52 9.44
C LEU A 39 5.44 14.13 8.26
N ASN A 40 4.92 15.13 7.56
CA ASN A 40 4.25 14.98 6.28
C ASN A 40 4.97 15.84 5.26
N CYS A 41 5.42 15.22 4.18
CA CYS A 41 6.12 15.84 3.08
C CYS A 41 5.39 15.50 1.78
N LYS A 42 4.95 16.51 1.03
CA LYS A 42 4.36 16.36 -0.31
C LYS A 42 5.21 17.10 -1.33
N ASP A 43 5.39 16.54 -2.53
CA ASP A 43 6.08 17.11 -3.70
C ASP A 43 7.41 17.83 -3.36
N CYS A 44 8.27 17.16 -2.58
CA CYS A 44 9.60 17.65 -2.25
C CYS A 44 10.67 16.58 -2.46
N ARG A 45 11.94 17.00 -2.45
CA ARG A 45 13.10 16.11 -2.58
C ARG A 45 13.83 15.99 -1.25
N ILE A 46 14.14 14.76 -0.86
CA ILE A 46 15.18 14.50 0.16
C ILE A 46 16.53 14.58 -0.57
N PRO A 47 17.44 15.48 -0.18
CA PRO A 47 18.74 15.54 -0.81
C PRO A 47 19.57 14.29 -0.47
N GLU A 48 20.24 13.73 -1.47
CA GLU A 48 21.05 12.51 -1.33
C GLU A 48 22.23 12.68 -0.35
N ASP A 49 22.74 13.91 -0.17
CA ASP A 49 23.84 14.21 0.75
C ASP A 49 23.41 14.36 2.22
N ARG A 50 22.13 14.14 2.55
CA ARG A 50 21.57 14.40 3.88
C ARG A 50 21.38 13.12 4.67
N ILE A 51 21.87 13.17 5.91
CA ILE A 51 21.61 12.14 6.93
C ILE A 51 20.32 12.49 7.67
N LEU A 52 19.34 11.60 7.62
CA LEU A 52 18.07 11.72 8.32
C LEU A 52 18.22 11.33 9.79
N ASN A 53 17.96 12.26 10.71
CA ASN A 53 18.09 12.06 12.16
C ASN A 53 16.73 12.07 12.87
N TRP A 54 15.71 11.47 12.25
CA TRP A 54 14.32 11.43 12.73
C TRP A 54 14.09 10.43 13.88
N THR A 55 14.93 10.49 14.91
CA THR A 55 15.00 9.48 15.97
C THR A 55 13.77 9.41 16.88
N SER A 56 13.01 10.50 17.02
CA SER A 56 11.74 10.53 17.79
C SER A 56 10.49 10.37 16.92
N LEU A 57 10.66 10.17 15.61
CA LEU A 57 9.54 10.17 14.66
C LEU A 57 8.68 8.93 14.85
N LYS A 58 7.38 9.16 15.01
CA LYS A 58 6.34 8.15 15.17
C LYS A 58 5.48 7.98 13.93
N SER A 59 5.28 9.05 13.15
CA SER A 59 4.45 9.00 11.95
C SER A 59 5.13 9.74 10.81
N LEU A 60 5.26 9.06 9.68
CA LEU A 60 5.86 9.59 8.46
C LEU A 60 4.90 9.43 7.29
N THR A 61 4.61 10.53 6.61
CA THR A 61 3.87 10.55 5.34
C THR A 61 4.73 11.21 4.28
N LEU A 62 5.00 10.51 3.19
CA LEU A 62 5.74 11.00 2.03
C LEU A 62 4.82 10.88 0.80
N SER A 63 4.66 11.94 0.04
CA SER A 63 3.66 12.00 -1.03
C SER A 63 4.21 12.66 -2.29
N SER A 64 4.04 12.03 -3.45
CA SER A 64 4.61 12.49 -4.72
C SER A 64 6.13 12.67 -4.66
N MET A 65 6.87 11.65 -4.24
CA MET A 65 8.31 11.75 -4.00
C MET A 65 9.10 10.65 -4.71
N LEU A 66 10.24 11.04 -5.29
CA LEU A 66 11.26 10.11 -5.76
C LEU A 66 12.15 9.71 -4.57
N LEU A 67 12.05 8.45 -4.14
CA LEU A 67 12.79 7.90 -3.01
C LEU A 67 13.80 6.87 -3.53
N SER A 68 15.08 7.07 -3.22
CA SER A 68 16.13 6.09 -3.52
C SER A 68 16.16 4.97 -2.47
N GLU A 69 16.85 3.88 -2.79
CA GLU A 69 17.15 2.81 -1.81
C GLU A 69 17.80 3.37 -0.54
N GLU A 70 18.71 4.34 -0.68
CA GLU A 70 19.37 4.98 0.46
C GLU A 70 18.39 5.77 1.34
N HIS A 71 17.42 6.48 0.75
CA HIS A 71 16.40 7.18 1.54
C HIS A 71 15.58 6.19 2.39
N ILE A 72 15.21 5.04 1.81
CA ILE A 72 14.42 4.02 2.50
C ILE A 72 15.25 3.30 3.57
N GLU A 73 16.52 2.99 3.29
CA GLU A 73 17.45 2.44 4.28
C GLU A 73 17.61 3.38 5.48
N GLN A 74 17.76 4.69 5.24
CA GLN A 74 17.85 5.67 6.31
C GLN A 74 16.54 5.76 7.11
N ILE A 75 15.38 5.78 6.45
CA ILE A 75 14.08 5.82 7.13
C ILE A 75 13.92 4.59 8.04
N THR A 76 14.18 3.39 7.50
CA THR A 76 13.98 2.12 8.20
C THR A 76 14.99 1.89 9.33
N SER A 77 16.23 2.39 9.21
CA SER A 77 17.28 2.24 10.22
C SER A 77 17.30 3.34 11.29
N ASN A 78 17.03 4.60 10.93
CA ASN A 78 17.15 5.75 11.83
C ASN A 78 15.84 6.09 12.56
N CYS A 79 14.67 5.78 12.00
CA CYS A 79 13.37 6.08 12.61
C CYS A 79 12.92 4.97 13.58
N ARG A 80 13.69 4.72 14.65
CA ARG A 80 13.45 3.60 15.59
C ARG A 80 12.13 3.67 16.36
N HIS A 81 11.48 4.83 16.38
CA HIS A 81 10.19 5.05 17.05
C HIS A 81 9.01 5.06 16.09
N LEU A 82 9.23 4.77 14.81
CA LEU A 82 8.18 4.84 13.79
C LEU A 82 7.08 3.83 14.13
N GLU A 83 5.86 4.34 14.27
CA GLU A 83 4.62 3.61 14.53
C GLU A 83 3.79 3.47 13.25
N SER A 84 3.92 4.42 12.32
CA SER A 84 3.18 4.47 11.06
C SER A 84 4.02 5.06 9.92
N LEU A 85 4.01 4.38 8.77
CA LEU A 85 4.59 4.84 7.51
C LEU A 85 3.51 4.88 6.42
N LYS A 86 3.39 6.02 5.73
CA LYS A 86 2.52 6.21 4.57
C LYS A 86 3.30 6.76 3.39
N LEU A 87 3.26 6.05 2.26
CA LEU A 87 3.82 6.49 0.98
C LEU A 87 2.67 6.66 -0.02
N CYS A 88 2.60 7.81 -0.67
CA CYS A 88 1.59 8.13 -1.69
C CYS A 88 2.28 8.58 -2.98
N GLY A 89 1.95 8.03 -4.14
CA GLY A 89 2.57 8.46 -5.41
C GLY A 89 4.10 8.38 -5.36
N PHE A 90 4.65 7.23 -5.01
CA PHE A 90 6.08 7.05 -4.79
C PHE A 90 6.73 6.26 -5.92
N CYS A 91 8.05 6.42 -6.07
CA CYS A 91 8.88 5.63 -6.99
C CYS A 91 10.37 5.71 -6.61
N GLY A 92 11.20 4.90 -7.27
CA GLY A 92 12.68 5.01 -7.20
C GLY A 92 13.41 3.95 -6.38
N PHE A 93 12.68 3.01 -5.76
CA PHE A 93 13.24 1.91 -4.97
C PHE A 93 12.41 0.62 -5.18
N HIS A 94 13.03 -0.53 -4.95
CA HIS A 94 12.44 -1.85 -5.20
C HIS A 94 12.06 -2.59 -3.94
N CYS A 95 12.69 -2.28 -2.79
CA CYS A 95 12.54 -3.08 -1.59
C CYS A 95 12.21 -2.22 -0.37
N LEU A 96 11.16 -2.59 0.36
CA LEU A 96 10.79 -1.99 1.63
C LEU A 96 10.95 -2.99 2.78
N TYR A 97 12.04 -2.86 3.54
CA TYR A 97 12.32 -3.69 4.72
C TYR A 97 11.97 -2.96 6.01
N LEU A 98 10.72 -3.11 6.47
CA LEU A 98 10.20 -2.47 7.67
C LEU A 98 10.20 -3.44 8.86
N THR A 99 11.39 -3.65 9.44
CA THR A 99 11.61 -4.65 10.50
C THR A 99 11.53 -4.09 11.93
N SER A 100 11.19 -2.82 12.09
CA SER A 100 10.99 -2.21 13.41
C SER A 100 9.72 -2.78 14.07
N PRO A 101 9.79 -3.36 15.29
CA PRO A 101 8.63 -3.93 15.96
C PRO A 101 7.61 -2.87 16.41
N LYS A 102 7.99 -1.59 16.41
CA LYS A 102 7.10 -0.48 16.77
C LYS A 102 6.20 -0.04 15.62
N CYS A 103 6.60 -0.29 14.37
CA CYS A 103 5.81 0.15 13.23
C CYS A 103 4.65 -0.82 13.00
N LYS A 104 3.42 -0.35 13.25
CA LYS A 104 2.21 -1.16 13.20
C LYS A 104 1.35 -0.89 11.96
N SER A 105 1.55 0.25 11.32
CA SER A 105 0.75 0.68 10.17
C SER A 105 1.65 0.99 8.98
N LEU A 106 1.37 0.37 7.84
CA LEU A 106 2.00 0.64 6.55
C LEU A 106 0.92 0.90 5.50
N GLU A 107 0.95 2.09 4.91
CA GLU A 107 0.08 2.47 3.79
C GLU A 107 0.94 2.78 2.56
N LEU A 108 0.62 2.12 1.45
CA LEU A 108 1.24 2.31 0.15
C LEU A 108 0.12 2.63 -0.85
N ILE A 109 0.16 3.84 -1.38
CA ILE A 109 -0.88 4.35 -2.27
C ILE A 109 -0.21 4.85 -3.52
N ASP A 110 -0.62 4.36 -4.69
CA ASP A 110 -0.08 4.74 -6.01
C ASP A 110 1.46 4.59 -6.16
N HIS A 111 1.89 3.74 -7.10
CA HIS A 111 3.27 3.65 -7.54
C HIS A 111 3.45 4.31 -8.91
N ILE A 112 4.34 5.31 -8.99
CA ILE A 112 4.54 6.08 -10.23
C ILE A 112 5.65 5.42 -11.06
N HIS A 113 5.35 5.07 -12.31
CA HIS A 113 6.40 4.68 -13.27
C HIS A 113 7.04 5.89 -13.92
N HIS A 114 8.37 5.87 -13.98
CA HIS A 114 9.07 6.77 -14.88
C HIS A 114 8.86 6.27 -16.31
N VAL A 115 8.37 7.12 -17.21
CA VAL A 115 7.96 6.83 -18.61
C VAL A 115 9.05 6.14 -19.45
N TYR A 116 10.30 6.09 -18.96
CA TYR A 116 11.43 5.45 -19.63
C TYR A 116 11.65 3.97 -19.25
N TYR A 117 10.94 3.40 -18.28
CA TYR A 117 11.12 2.01 -17.81
C TYR A 117 9.96 1.07 -18.16
N ILE A 118 9.16 1.39 -19.18
CA ILE A 118 7.98 0.62 -19.64
C ILE A 118 8.32 -0.83 -20.12
N ARG A 119 9.58 -1.29 -19.98
CA ARG A 119 10.06 -2.58 -20.49
C ARG A 119 10.96 -3.37 -19.54
N CYS A 120 11.08 -2.99 -18.28
CA CYS A 120 11.82 -3.79 -17.30
C CYS A 120 10.84 -4.54 -16.39
N ASP A 121 11.27 -5.72 -15.91
CA ASP A 121 10.61 -6.47 -14.85
C ASP A 121 10.63 -5.65 -13.55
N CYS A 122 9.79 -4.61 -13.49
CA CYS A 122 9.68 -3.73 -12.35
C CYS A 122 8.92 -4.48 -11.26
N TYR A 123 9.60 -4.78 -10.17
CA TYR A 123 9.00 -5.39 -8.99
C TYR A 123 9.19 -4.51 -7.77
N PHE A 124 8.30 -4.70 -6.79
CA PHE A 124 8.31 -4.01 -5.52
C PHE A 124 8.09 -4.99 -4.38
N GLU A 125 9.14 -5.28 -3.61
CA GLU A 125 9.11 -6.23 -2.51
C GLU A 125 8.85 -5.55 -1.17
N ILE A 126 7.93 -6.10 -0.39
CA ILE A 126 7.56 -5.61 0.94
C ILE A 126 7.83 -6.69 1.98
N VAL A 127 8.66 -6.37 2.97
CA VAL A 127 8.94 -7.22 4.13
C VAL A 127 8.68 -6.41 5.40
N ALA A 128 7.62 -6.76 6.12
CA ALA A 128 7.15 -6.01 7.27
C ALA A 128 6.58 -6.93 8.36
N PRO A 129 7.42 -7.76 9.01
CA PRO A 129 6.99 -8.87 9.86
C PRO A 129 6.16 -8.44 11.08
N TYR A 130 6.27 -7.19 11.52
CA TYR A 130 5.63 -6.67 12.72
C TYR A 130 4.47 -5.70 12.46
N VAL A 131 4.19 -5.41 11.19
CA VAL A 131 3.06 -4.57 10.78
C VAL A 131 1.76 -5.34 11.00
N GLN A 132 0.77 -4.63 11.54
CA GLN A 132 -0.56 -5.17 11.85
C GLN A 132 -1.63 -4.64 10.89
N TYR A 133 -1.42 -3.44 10.36
CA TYR A 133 -2.29 -2.77 9.39
C TYR A 133 -1.49 -2.53 8.11
N LEU A 134 -1.86 -3.22 7.04
CA LEU A 134 -1.30 -3.03 5.71
C LEU A 134 -2.37 -2.51 4.77
N LYS A 135 -2.07 -1.44 4.04
CA LYS A 135 -2.87 -0.96 2.92
C LYS A 135 -2.01 -0.81 1.69
N ILE A 136 -2.44 -1.42 0.59
CA ILE A 136 -1.88 -1.28 -0.76
C ILE A 136 -3.06 -0.94 -1.66
N SER A 137 -3.11 0.29 -2.15
CA SER A 137 -4.28 0.82 -2.89
C SER A 137 -3.91 1.77 -4.00
N GLY A 138 -4.82 2.04 -4.93
CA GLY A 138 -4.54 2.95 -6.04
C GLY A 138 -3.75 2.29 -7.17
N ASP A 139 -3.08 3.07 -8.01
CA ASP A 139 -2.49 2.58 -9.26
C ASP A 139 -1.08 2.00 -9.07
N PHE A 140 -0.91 0.72 -9.38
CA PHE A 140 0.37 0.01 -9.41
C PHE A 140 0.64 -0.61 -10.79
N ASN A 141 0.11 0.01 -11.85
CA ASN A 141 0.32 -0.47 -13.22
C ASN A 141 1.81 -0.67 -13.51
N GLY A 142 2.22 -1.70 -14.27
CA GLY A 142 3.62 -1.95 -14.58
C GLY A 142 4.51 -2.47 -13.44
N VAL A 143 4.00 -2.62 -12.21
CA VAL A 143 4.80 -3.14 -11.07
C VAL A 143 4.27 -4.48 -10.58
N GLU A 144 5.15 -5.48 -10.52
CA GLU A 144 4.91 -6.71 -9.76
C GLU A 144 5.13 -6.46 -8.26
N ILE A 145 4.04 -6.43 -7.49
CA ILE A 145 4.14 -6.39 -6.03
C ILE A 145 4.54 -7.78 -5.53
N ARG A 146 5.50 -7.84 -4.62
CA ARG A 146 5.95 -9.09 -3.97
C ARG A 146 5.81 -8.94 -2.46
N LEU A 147 5.04 -9.83 -1.85
CA LEU A 147 4.81 -9.83 -0.41
C LEU A 147 5.73 -10.87 0.25
N GLY A 148 6.65 -10.40 1.09
CA GLY A 148 7.58 -11.23 1.83
C GLY A 148 7.02 -11.69 3.18
N ASP A 149 7.74 -11.45 4.28
CA ASP A 149 7.27 -11.76 5.63
C ASP A 149 6.32 -10.68 6.15
N LEU A 150 5.07 -11.08 6.37
CA LEU A 150 3.97 -10.26 6.90
C LEU A 150 3.24 -10.99 8.05
N SER A 151 3.99 -11.72 8.87
CA SER A 151 3.45 -12.65 9.87
C SER A 151 2.55 -12.04 10.96
N SER A 152 2.63 -10.72 11.21
CA SER A 152 1.83 -10.05 12.25
C SER A 152 0.55 -9.34 11.76
N LEU A 153 0.15 -9.53 10.49
CA LEU A 153 -1.01 -8.82 9.94
C LEU A 153 -2.30 -9.17 10.68
N ILE A 154 -3.12 -8.13 10.91
CA ILE A 154 -4.46 -8.23 11.48
C ILE A 154 -5.48 -7.69 10.48
N HIS A 155 -5.16 -6.55 9.87
CA HIS A 155 -6.00 -5.90 8.87
C HIS A 155 -5.20 -5.63 7.59
N VAL A 156 -5.82 -5.95 6.47
CA VAL A 156 -5.22 -5.84 5.16
C VAL A 156 -6.22 -5.22 4.20
N ASP A 157 -5.77 -4.23 3.45
CA ASP A 157 -6.49 -3.58 2.37
C ASP A 157 -5.68 -3.71 1.08
N LEU A 158 -6.16 -4.53 0.13
CA LEU A 158 -5.61 -4.75 -1.20
C LEU A 158 -6.62 -4.23 -2.25
N THR A 159 -6.77 -2.91 -2.29
CA THR A 159 -7.61 -2.18 -3.25
C THR A 159 -6.79 -1.50 -4.34
N TYR A 160 -5.65 -2.10 -4.69
CA TYR A 160 -4.81 -1.60 -5.76
C TYR A 160 -5.35 -2.03 -7.13
N ARG A 161 -5.05 -1.22 -8.15
CA ARG A 161 -5.33 -1.46 -9.55
C ARG A 161 -4.03 -1.79 -10.28
N ARG A 162 -4.08 -2.79 -11.16
CA ARG A 162 -3.05 -3.06 -12.17
C ARG A 162 -3.75 -3.09 -13.52
N LEU A 163 -3.37 -2.20 -14.43
CA LEU A 163 -4.01 -2.05 -15.74
C LEU A 163 -3.27 -2.81 -16.86
N ASP A 164 -2.16 -3.47 -16.56
CA ASP A 164 -1.52 -4.36 -17.53
C ASP A 164 -2.37 -5.61 -17.70
N ASP A 165 -2.76 -5.87 -18.94
CA ASP A 165 -3.80 -6.81 -19.42
C ASP A 165 -3.63 -8.30 -19.01
N ILE A 166 -2.67 -8.61 -18.13
CA ILE A 166 -2.39 -9.95 -17.60
C ILE A 166 -1.97 -9.83 -16.13
N ILE A 167 -2.93 -9.65 -15.21
CA ILE A 167 -2.71 -9.98 -13.81
C ILE A 167 -2.56 -11.49 -13.77
N ASP A 168 -1.32 -11.96 -13.60
CA ASP A 168 -1.05 -13.39 -13.43
C ASP A 168 -1.79 -13.89 -12.19
N LYS A 169 -2.74 -14.81 -12.39
CA LYS A 169 -3.53 -15.43 -11.32
C LYS A 169 -2.66 -16.00 -10.20
N SER A 170 -1.44 -16.44 -10.54
CA SER A 170 -0.47 -16.92 -9.55
C SER A 170 -0.02 -15.83 -8.58
N ILE A 171 0.08 -14.57 -9.02
CA ILE A 171 0.46 -13.42 -8.18
C ILE A 171 -0.65 -13.10 -7.19
N VAL A 172 -1.90 -13.01 -7.65
CA VAL A 172 -3.05 -12.73 -6.77
C VAL A 172 -3.19 -13.84 -5.72
N LYS A 173 -3.04 -15.10 -6.14
CA LYS A 173 -3.05 -16.25 -5.22
C LYS A 173 -1.89 -16.20 -4.23
N ASP A 174 -0.68 -15.84 -4.66
CA ASP A 174 0.45 -15.66 -3.75
C ASP A 174 0.14 -14.55 -2.74
N HIS A 175 -0.36 -13.39 -3.18
CA HIS A 175 -0.74 -12.31 -2.28
C HIS A 175 -1.71 -12.77 -1.19
N PHE A 176 -2.79 -13.47 -1.57
CA PHE A 176 -3.75 -13.99 -0.59
C PHE A 176 -3.13 -15.00 0.36
N THR A 177 -2.22 -15.85 -0.12
CA THR A 177 -1.49 -16.79 0.73
C THR A 177 -0.59 -16.05 1.74
N ARG A 178 0.04 -14.94 1.30
CA ARG A 178 0.94 -14.12 2.12
C ARG A 178 0.21 -13.30 3.18
N VAL A 179 -1.04 -12.91 2.92
CA VAL A 179 -1.87 -12.15 3.87
C VAL A 179 -2.88 -13.02 4.63
N ALA A 180 -2.81 -14.35 4.47
CA ALA A 180 -3.76 -15.30 5.05
C ALA A 180 -3.80 -15.31 6.59
N CYS A 181 -2.78 -14.76 7.26
CA CYS A 181 -2.78 -14.62 8.72
C CYS A 181 -3.77 -13.55 9.24
N ALA A 182 -4.22 -12.63 8.38
CA ALA A 182 -5.07 -11.50 8.75
C ALA A 182 -6.51 -11.91 9.13
N ASN A 183 -7.10 -11.14 10.04
CA ASN A 183 -8.49 -11.32 10.49
C ASN A 183 -9.48 -10.50 9.64
N ALA A 184 -9.02 -9.42 9.04
CA ALA A 184 -9.82 -8.56 8.18
C ALA A 184 -9.10 -8.31 6.85
N LEU A 185 -9.78 -8.60 5.75
CA LEU A 185 -9.29 -8.40 4.40
C LEU A 185 -10.27 -7.54 3.61
N ILE A 186 -9.77 -6.48 3.00
CA ILE A 186 -10.48 -5.64 2.03
C ILE A 186 -9.83 -5.88 0.68
N ILE A 187 -10.63 -6.14 -0.36
CA ILE A 187 -10.15 -6.33 -1.72
C ILE A 187 -10.99 -5.50 -2.71
N SER A 188 -10.38 -5.08 -3.81
CA SER A 188 -11.11 -4.53 -4.95
C SER A 188 -11.80 -5.65 -5.75
N SER A 189 -12.99 -5.37 -6.32
CA SER A 189 -13.70 -6.28 -7.22
C SER A 189 -12.89 -6.64 -8.47
N LEU A 190 -11.90 -5.82 -8.83
CA LEU A 190 -10.93 -6.11 -9.90
C LEU A 190 -10.03 -7.32 -9.63
N HIS A 191 -9.95 -7.82 -8.38
CA HIS A 191 -9.23 -9.06 -8.06
C HIS A 191 -10.08 -10.32 -8.25
N ILE A 192 -11.38 -10.13 -8.44
CA ILE A 192 -12.41 -11.16 -8.53
C ILE A 192 -12.81 -11.37 -9.98
N GLU A 193 -13.07 -10.27 -10.66
CA GLU A 193 -13.27 -10.22 -12.08
C GLU A 193 -11.88 -10.48 -12.69
N TRP A 194 -11.67 -11.47 -13.56
CA TRP A 194 -10.77 -11.37 -14.74
C TRP A 194 -10.75 -12.64 -15.60
N SER A 195 -11.64 -12.62 -16.59
CA SER A 195 -11.32 -13.02 -17.97
C SER A 195 -12.28 -12.34 -18.96
N PRO A 196 -11.81 -11.53 -19.93
CA PRO A 196 -12.66 -11.09 -21.03
C PRO A 196 -12.98 -12.21 -22.04
N PHE A 197 -12.55 -13.45 -21.79
CA PHE A 197 -12.62 -14.57 -22.74
C PHE A 197 -13.19 -15.89 -22.17
N ILE A 198 -13.75 -15.92 -20.95
CA ILE A 198 -14.34 -17.14 -20.37
C ILE A 198 -15.80 -16.89 -20.00
N GLU A 199 -16.68 -17.74 -20.52
CA GLU A 199 -18.15 -17.68 -20.36
C GLU A 199 -18.67 -18.01 -18.93
N ASP A 200 -17.81 -18.04 -17.90
CA ASP A 200 -18.21 -18.49 -16.55
C ASP A 200 -17.44 -17.80 -15.40
N ASP A 201 -17.82 -16.57 -15.10
CA ASP A 201 -17.35 -15.77 -13.95
C ASP A 201 -17.59 -16.46 -12.58
N THR A 202 -18.51 -17.43 -12.52
CA THR A 202 -18.85 -18.10 -11.25
C THR A 202 -17.76 -19.06 -10.77
N THR A 203 -16.97 -19.61 -11.70
CA THR A 203 -15.89 -20.55 -11.37
C THR A 203 -14.69 -19.84 -10.74
N GLU A 204 -14.35 -18.63 -11.17
CA GLU A 204 -13.16 -17.89 -10.71
C GLU A 204 -13.32 -17.38 -9.27
N LEU A 205 -14.50 -16.84 -8.98
CA LEU A 205 -14.91 -16.50 -7.62
C LEU A 205 -14.84 -17.68 -6.66
N THR A 206 -15.27 -18.84 -7.16
CA THR A 206 -15.22 -20.08 -6.40
C THR A 206 -13.77 -20.48 -6.08
N GLU A 207 -12.81 -20.25 -6.98
CA GLU A 207 -11.39 -20.52 -6.73
C GLU A 207 -10.75 -19.56 -5.72
N LEU A 208 -11.04 -18.26 -5.83
CA LEU A 208 -10.59 -17.26 -4.86
C LEU A 208 -11.10 -17.59 -3.46
N MET A 209 -12.39 -17.91 -3.36
CA MET A 209 -13.00 -18.31 -2.09
C MET A 209 -12.42 -19.61 -1.55
N LYS A 210 -12.18 -20.62 -2.39
CA LYS A 210 -11.48 -21.85 -1.98
C LYS A 210 -10.11 -21.53 -1.42
N CYS A 211 -9.34 -20.65 -2.08
CA CYS A 211 -8.03 -20.24 -1.60
C CYS A 211 -8.10 -19.54 -0.25
N LEU A 212 -9.02 -18.57 -0.07
CA LEU A 212 -9.24 -17.90 1.20
C LEU A 212 -9.66 -18.88 2.30
N LEU A 213 -10.58 -19.81 2.02
CA LEU A 213 -11.03 -20.82 2.98
C LEU A 213 -9.91 -21.80 3.38
N GLU A 214 -9.03 -22.14 2.45
CA GLU A 214 -7.91 -23.05 2.68
C GLU A 214 -6.80 -22.40 3.53
N HIS A 215 -6.50 -21.13 3.27
CA HIS A 215 -5.34 -20.44 3.84
C HIS A 215 -5.70 -19.48 4.97
N ALA A 216 -6.78 -18.70 4.83
CA ALA A 216 -7.15 -17.61 5.73
C ALA A 216 -8.04 -18.08 6.90
N LYS A 217 -7.52 -18.99 7.72
CA LYS A 217 -8.25 -19.63 8.83
C LYS A 217 -8.70 -18.66 9.93
N ASN A 218 -8.07 -17.49 10.01
CA ASN A 218 -8.38 -16.45 11.00
C ASN A 218 -9.31 -15.37 10.46
N LEU A 219 -9.73 -15.46 9.19
CA LEU A 219 -10.50 -14.42 8.54
C LEU A 219 -11.90 -14.32 9.18
N GLU A 220 -12.19 -13.17 9.76
CA GLU A 220 -13.47 -12.83 10.39
C GLU A 220 -14.28 -11.87 9.52
N LYS A 221 -13.60 -11.02 8.74
CA LYS A 221 -14.22 -9.98 7.91
C LYS A 221 -13.61 -9.95 6.52
N LEU A 222 -14.46 -10.04 5.49
CA LEU A 222 -14.08 -9.83 4.09
C LEU A 222 -14.91 -8.68 3.54
N ILE A 223 -14.26 -7.63 3.05
CA ILE A 223 -14.94 -6.52 2.38
C ILE A 223 -14.51 -6.52 0.92
N ILE A 224 -15.49 -6.46 0.03
CA ILE A 224 -15.25 -6.33 -1.41
C ILE A 224 -15.69 -4.92 -1.81
N ILE A 225 -14.75 -4.14 -2.34
CA ILE A 225 -15.00 -2.79 -2.84
C ILE A 225 -15.34 -2.87 -4.31
N ARG A 226 -16.50 -2.34 -4.70
CA ARG A 226 -16.96 -2.32 -6.09
C ARG A 226 -16.41 -1.09 -6.80
N GLU A 227 -15.59 -1.30 -7.83
CA GLU A 227 -15.01 -0.21 -8.63
C GLU A 227 -15.81 0.12 -9.89
N ASP A 228 -16.63 -0.80 -10.41
CA ASP A 228 -17.43 -0.56 -11.63
C ASP A 228 -18.89 -1.06 -11.57
N SER A 229 -19.77 -0.43 -12.35
CA SER A 229 -21.22 -0.70 -12.33
C SER A 229 -21.63 -1.96 -13.11
N ASP A 230 -20.80 -2.47 -14.02
CA ASP A 230 -21.24 -3.39 -15.08
C ASP A 230 -21.18 -4.88 -14.75
N TYR A 231 -20.65 -5.29 -13.59
CA TYR A 231 -20.40 -6.71 -13.26
C TYR A 231 -21.19 -7.22 -12.04
N SER A 232 -22.50 -6.95 -11.98
CA SER A 232 -23.34 -7.26 -10.81
C SER A 232 -23.54 -8.75 -10.51
N GLU A 233 -23.55 -9.63 -11.52
CA GLU A 233 -24.04 -11.02 -11.35
C GLU A 233 -23.10 -11.91 -10.52
N SER A 234 -21.79 -11.71 -10.67
CA SER A 234 -20.75 -12.49 -9.99
C SER A 234 -20.72 -12.19 -8.47
N ILE A 235 -20.91 -10.91 -8.11
CA ILE A 235 -20.89 -10.44 -6.73
C ILE A 235 -22.16 -10.84 -5.96
N ASP A 236 -23.32 -10.88 -6.62
CA ASP A 236 -24.57 -11.35 -5.98
C ASP A 236 -24.50 -12.85 -5.64
N SER A 237 -23.77 -13.64 -6.43
CA SER A 237 -23.49 -15.05 -6.17
C SER A 237 -22.63 -15.25 -4.92
N LEU A 238 -21.70 -14.33 -4.65
CA LEU A 238 -20.83 -14.29 -3.46
C LEU A 238 -21.62 -14.13 -2.16
N LEU A 239 -22.65 -13.26 -2.17
CA LEU A 239 -23.54 -13.04 -1.03
C LEU A 239 -24.52 -14.20 -0.81
N ALA A 240 -24.77 -15.00 -1.85
CA ALA A 240 -25.67 -16.15 -1.83
C ALA A 240 -25.00 -17.46 -1.37
N LEU A 241 -23.66 -17.50 -1.25
CA LEU A 241 -22.95 -18.70 -0.86
C LEU A 241 -23.22 -19.07 0.61
N PRO A 242 -23.39 -20.37 0.91
CA PRO A 242 -23.62 -20.81 2.27
C PRO A 242 -22.41 -20.43 3.13
N ARG A 243 -22.66 -19.80 4.29
CA ARG A 243 -21.64 -19.50 5.30
C ARG A 243 -20.80 -20.75 5.54
N VAL A 244 -19.60 -20.81 4.97
CA VAL A 244 -18.76 -21.99 5.07
C VAL A 244 -18.32 -22.10 6.53
N SER A 245 -18.59 -23.27 7.08
CA SER A 245 -18.62 -23.64 8.49
C SER A 245 -17.45 -23.13 9.35
N ASN A 246 -17.80 -22.78 10.59
CA ASN A 246 -17.00 -22.37 11.76
C ASN A 246 -16.37 -20.97 11.78
N CYS A 247 -16.24 -20.27 10.66
CA CYS A 247 -15.87 -18.85 10.66
C CYS A 247 -17.07 -18.01 10.25
N THR A 248 -17.48 -17.06 11.10
CA THR A 248 -18.57 -16.14 10.78
C THR A 248 -18.01 -15.03 9.87
N VAL A 249 -17.55 -15.39 8.66
CA VAL A 249 -17.00 -14.40 7.72
C VAL A 249 -18.13 -13.45 7.34
N VAL A 250 -18.02 -12.20 7.79
CA VAL A 250 -18.94 -11.14 7.35
C VAL A 250 -18.44 -10.63 6.01
N VAL A 251 -19.17 -10.96 4.95
CA VAL A 251 -18.96 -10.39 3.62
C VAL A 251 -19.78 -9.11 3.51
N SER A 252 -19.15 -8.01 3.13
CA SER A 252 -19.81 -6.73 2.90
C SER A 252 -19.37 -6.13 1.58
N LEU A 253 -20.32 -5.49 0.89
CA LEU A 253 -20.08 -4.80 -0.37
C LEU A 253 -20.15 -3.30 -0.14
N GLU A 254 -19.09 -2.59 -0.51
CA GLU A 254 -19.01 -1.13 -0.36
C GLU A 254 -18.65 -0.47 -1.71
N SER A 255 -19.21 0.71 -1.96
CA SER A 255 -18.85 1.55 -3.13
C SER A 255 -17.72 2.51 -2.76
N VAL A 256 -16.81 2.78 -3.69
CA VAL A 256 -15.75 3.78 -3.49
C VAL A 256 -16.36 5.16 -3.25
N ALA A 257 -16.24 5.68 -2.03
CA ALA A 257 -16.37 7.12 -1.78
C ALA A 257 -15.04 7.78 -2.12
N GLY A 258 -15.04 8.83 -2.95
CA GLY A 258 -13.83 9.47 -3.46
C GLY A 258 -12.82 9.77 -2.35
N VAL A 259 -11.62 9.19 -2.46
CA VAL A 259 -10.50 9.40 -1.54
C VAL A 259 -9.61 10.48 -2.14
N GLU A 260 -9.60 11.67 -1.55
CA GLU A 260 -8.61 12.71 -1.84
C GLU A 260 -7.32 12.45 -1.02
N CYS A 261 -6.16 12.58 -1.67
CA CYS A 261 -4.82 12.49 -1.05
C CYS A 261 -4.17 13.87 -0.82
#